data_AF-A0A4R3AY86-F1
#
_entry.id   AF-A0A4R3AY86-F1
#
_cell.length_a   1.000
_cell.length_b   1.000
_cell.length_c   1.000
_cell.angle_alpha   90.00
_cell.angle_beta   90.00
_cell.angle_gamma   90.00
#
_symmetry.space_group_name_H-M   'P 1'
#
loop_
_entity.id
_entity.type
_entity.pdbx_description
1 polymer ?
#
loop_
_entity_poly.entity_id
_entity_poly.type
_entity_poly.pdbx_seq_one_letter_code
_entity_poly.pdbx_strand_id
1 'polypeptide(L)'
;MKATKIYAVMTNDKSIAYVTNLEAVFSTYEKAENHINQLFPNTVNTTREICEFDLDPYENQILNKLNYYFLAAYCKDDFYQIQVDKTSDHIFSQNMNYLDVDGDPTEQEPDFTYYCFAASAEEALTKFKAELLPYMKAHNINLPFAEPKINLSGKYFY
;
A
#
# COMPACT_ATOMS: atom_id res chain seq x y z
N MET A 1 12.80 -13.70 -2.61
CA MET A 1 12.55 -14.71 -1.56
C MET A 1 11.05 -14.80 -1.32
N LYS A 2 10.53 -15.93 -0.81
CA LYS A 2 9.14 -15.96 -0.29
C LYS A 2 9.16 -15.24 1.05
N ALA A 3 8.21 -14.32 1.28
CA ALA A 3 8.11 -13.60 2.54
C ALA A 3 7.97 -14.60 3.70
N THR A 4 8.64 -14.32 4.81
CA THR A 4 8.45 -15.10 6.04
C THR A 4 7.00 -14.93 6.49
N LYS A 5 6.28 -16.04 6.70
CA LYS A 5 4.89 -16.00 7.15
C LYS A 5 4.79 -16.13 8.66
N ILE A 6 3.81 -15.44 9.23
CA ILE A 6 3.28 -15.70 10.57
C ILE A 6 1.85 -16.21 10.47
N TYR A 7 1.47 -17.03 11.44
CA TYR A 7 0.21 -17.73 11.48
C TYR A 7 -0.52 -17.29 12.74
N ALA A 8 -1.58 -16.50 12.59
CA ALA A 8 -2.38 -16.06 13.72
C ALA A 8 -3.58 -16.98 13.90
N VAL A 9 -3.80 -17.45 15.13
CA VAL A 9 -5.05 -18.09 15.51
C VAL A 9 -6.01 -16.98 15.90
N MET A 10 -7.08 -16.85 15.14
CA MET A 10 -8.15 -15.90 15.38
C MET A 10 -9.37 -16.63 15.93
N THR A 11 -10.02 -16.05 16.94
CA THR A 11 -11.23 -16.59 17.55
C THR A 11 -12.41 -15.69 17.26
N ASN A 12 -13.43 -16.25 16.62
CA ASN A 12 -14.66 -15.57 16.26
C ASN A 12 -15.82 -16.04 17.14
N ASP A 13 -16.66 -15.11 17.58
CA ASP A 13 -17.94 -15.46 18.23
C ASP A 13 -19.00 -15.73 17.15
N LYS A 14 -19.64 -16.91 17.19
CA LYS A 14 -20.64 -17.32 16.20
C LYS A 14 -21.87 -16.40 16.18
N SER A 15 -22.12 -15.67 17.26
CA SER A 15 -23.27 -14.78 17.40
C SER A 15 -23.00 -13.33 16.94
N ILE A 16 -21.75 -12.99 16.61
CA ILE A 16 -21.35 -11.63 16.28
C ILE A 16 -20.61 -11.61 14.94
N ALA A 17 -21.12 -10.84 13.98
CA ALA A 17 -20.62 -10.84 12.61
C ALA A 17 -19.14 -10.39 12.44
N TYR A 18 -18.60 -9.62 13.39
CA TYR A 18 -17.29 -8.95 13.23
C TYR A 18 -16.40 -8.92 14.49
N VAL A 19 -16.60 -9.85 15.43
CA VAL A 19 -15.66 -9.96 16.57
C VAL A 19 -14.65 -11.04 16.26
N THR A 20 -13.45 -10.61 15.88
CA THR A 20 -12.29 -11.46 15.63
C THR A 20 -11.21 -11.11 16.66
N ASN A 21 -11.03 -11.96 17.66
CA ASN A 21 -10.00 -11.78 18.68
C ASN A 21 -8.73 -12.51 18.27
N LEU A 22 -7.60 -11.82 18.27
CA LEU A 22 -6.30 -12.46 18.14
C LEU A 22 -6.02 -13.31 19.39
N GLU A 23 -5.91 -14.63 19.23
CA GLU A 23 -5.66 -15.56 20.33
C GLU A 23 -4.15 -15.81 20.52
N ALA A 24 -3.43 -16.09 19.42
CA ALA A 24 -2.00 -16.36 19.43
C ALA A 24 -1.37 -16.18 18.04
N VAL A 25 -0.04 -15.97 17.99
CA VAL A 25 0.74 -15.86 16.75
C VAL A 25 1.88 -16.88 16.76
N PHE A 26 2.06 -17.59 15.65
CA PHE A 26 3.04 -18.66 15.51
C PHE A 26 3.94 -18.47 14.28
N SER A 27 5.17 -18.99 14.39
CA SER A 27 6.15 -18.97 13.31
C SER A 27 5.89 -20.01 12.21
N THR A 28 5.02 -21.00 12.46
CA THR A 28 4.68 -22.06 11.51
C THR A 28 3.22 -22.45 11.64
N TYR A 29 2.61 -22.91 10.55
CA TYR A 29 1.24 -23.41 10.52
C TYR A 29 1.04 -24.57 11.51
N GLU A 30 1.96 -25.54 11.55
CA GLU A 30 1.87 -26.73 12.41
C GLU A 30 1.82 -26.37 13.91
N LYS A 31 2.51 -25.30 14.34
CA LYS A 31 2.42 -24.82 15.72
C LYS A 31 1.04 -24.21 16.01
N ALA A 32 0.48 -23.45 15.07
CA ALA A 32 -0.87 -22.90 15.19
C ALA A 32 -1.95 -24.00 15.22
N GLU A 33 -1.81 -25.01 14.36
CA GLU A 33 -2.71 -26.16 14.33
C GLU A 33 -2.65 -26.98 15.62
N ASN A 34 -1.44 -27.26 16.12
CA ASN A 34 -1.27 -27.92 17.42
C ASN A 34 -1.89 -27.13 18.58
N HIS A 35 -1.82 -25.80 18.56
CA HIS A 35 -2.48 -24.95 19.56
C HIS A 35 -4.00 -25.10 19.53
N ILE A 36 -4.62 -25.06 18.35
CA ILE A 36 -6.07 -25.28 18.21
C ILE A 36 -6.46 -26.68 18.71
N ASN A 37 -5.68 -27.71 18.35
CA ASN A 37 -5.98 -29.10 18.68
C ASN A 37 -5.82 -29.43 20.18
N GLN A 38 -4.98 -28.69 20.92
CA GLN A 38 -4.82 -28.85 22.37
C GLN A 38 -5.94 -28.21 23.19
N LEU A 39 -6.65 -27.23 22.61
CA LEU A 39 -7.76 -26.55 23.25
C LEU A 39 -9.07 -27.31 23.00
N PHE A 40 -10.05 -27.13 23.90
CA PHE A 40 -11.31 -27.88 23.91
C PHE A 40 -11.93 -27.99 22.50
N PRO A 41 -12.01 -29.21 21.91
CA PRO A 41 -12.41 -29.39 20.51
C PRO A 41 -13.87 -28.97 20.22
N ASN A 42 -14.68 -28.73 21.26
CA ASN A 42 -16.11 -28.46 21.17
C ASN A 42 -16.49 -27.12 21.82
N THR A 43 -15.96 -26.01 21.29
CA THR A 43 -16.45 -24.69 21.68
C THR A 43 -17.84 -24.42 21.08
N VAL A 44 -18.84 -24.26 21.94
CA VAL A 44 -20.24 -24.08 21.53
C VAL A 44 -20.43 -22.75 20.80
N ASN A 45 -19.87 -21.67 21.35
CA ASN A 45 -20.16 -20.29 20.92
C ASN A 45 -19.09 -19.68 20.01
N THR A 46 -17.93 -20.30 19.86
CA THR A 46 -16.81 -19.73 19.12
C THR A 46 -16.33 -20.65 18.01
N THR A 47 -15.75 -20.07 16.96
CA THR A 47 -14.92 -20.75 15.97
C THR A 47 -13.49 -20.23 16.06
N ARG A 48 -12.52 -21.06 15.66
CA ARG A 48 -11.13 -20.66 15.51
C ARG A 48 -10.71 -20.87 14.08
N GLU A 49 -9.92 -19.95 13.56
CA GLU A 49 -9.32 -20.03 12.23
C GLU A 49 -7.84 -19.67 12.31
N ILE A 50 -7.05 -20.25 11.42
CA ILE A 50 -5.65 -19.88 11.23
C ILE A 50 -5.59 -18.92 10.05
N CYS A 51 -5.23 -17.67 10.31
CA CYS A 51 -4.99 -16.66 9.30
C CYS A 51 -3.48 -16.58 9.03
N GLU A 52 -3.10 -16.60 7.75
CA GLU A 52 -1.71 -16.43 7.33
C GLU A 52 -1.44 -14.95 7.01
N PHE A 53 -0.33 -14.43 7.52
CA PHE A 53 0.14 -13.08 7.21
C PHE A 53 1.61 -13.14 6.80
N ASP A 54 2.01 -12.28 5.88
CA ASP A 54 3.42 -12.03 5.64
C ASP A 54 3.96 -11.19 6.80
N LEU A 55 5.01 -11.65 7.46
CA LEU A 55 5.68 -10.97 8.57
C LEU A 55 6.24 -9.61 8.11
N ASP A 56 6.80 -9.62 6.91
CA ASP A 56 7.32 -8.44 6.24
C ASP A 56 6.98 -8.51 4.74
N PRO A 57 5.80 -8.01 4.33
CA PRO A 57 5.39 -8.03 2.92
C PRO A 57 6.32 -7.21 2.02
N TYR A 58 7.22 -6.40 2.59
CA TYR A 58 8.17 -5.55 1.89
C TYR A 58 9.63 -5.93 2.15
N GLU A 59 9.89 -7.16 2.61
CA GLU A 59 11.23 -7.66 2.93
C GLU A 59 12.22 -7.44 1.77
N ASN A 60 11.80 -7.71 0.53
CA ASN A 60 12.65 -7.51 -0.64
C ASN A 60 12.98 -6.03 -0.85
N GLN A 61 12.02 -5.11 -0.62
CA GLN A 61 12.24 -3.67 -0.73
C GLN A 61 13.24 -3.19 0.33
N ILE A 62 13.11 -3.69 1.56
CA ILE A 62 14.02 -3.39 2.67
C ILE A 62 15.44 -3.90 2.39
N LEU A 63 15.58 -5.16 1.96
CA LEU A 63 16.89 -5.74 1.61
C LEU A 63 17.58 -4.99 0.47
N ASN A 64 16.79 -4.51 -0.50
CA ASN A 64 17.28 -3.70 -1.62
C ASN A 64 17.42 -2.21 -1.28
N LYS A 65 17.18 -1.81 -0.02
CA LYS A 65 17.28 -0.42 0.47
C LYS A 65 16.43 0.56 -0.33
N LEU A 66 15.27 0.11 -0.80
CA LEU A 66 14.32 0.96 -1.51
C LEU A 66 13.63 1.88 -0.50
N ASN A 67 13.33 3.09 -0.95
CA ASN A 67 12.54 4.05 -0.20
C ASN A 67 11.10 4.01 -0.71
N TYR A 68 10.15 4.32 0.18
CA TYR A 68 8.76 4.50 -0.20
C TYR A 68 8.51 5.96 -0.58
N TYR A 69 7.86 6.17 -1.71
CA TYR A 69 7.56 7.47 -2.27
C TYR A 69 6.07 7.66 -2.50
N PHE A 70 5.60 8.86 -2.17
CA PHE A 70 4.35 9.43 -2.65
C PHE A 70 4.67 10.39 -3.79
N LEU A 71 3.92 10.27 -4.88
CA LEU A 71 4.00 11.18 -6.01
C LEU A 71 2.60 11.70 -6.30
N ALA A 72 2.53 12.98 -6.64
CA ALA A 72 1.30 13.57 -7.11
C ALA A 72 1.54 14.58 -8.22
N ALA A 73 0.54 14.73 -9.07
CA ALA A 73 0.47 15.80 -10.06
C ALA A 73 -0.85 16.52 -9.89
N TYR A 74 -0.79 17.81 -9.63
CA TYR A 74 -1.97 18.65 -9.44
C TYR A 74 -2.05 19.70 -10.53
N CYS A 75 -3.26 19.93 -11.05
CA CYS A 75 -3.47 21.02 -12.01
C CYS A 75 -3.43 22.37 -11.28
N LYS A 76 -2.55 23.27 -11.74
CA LYS A 76 -2.47 24.64 -11.23
C LYS A 76 -2.36 25.61 -12.39
N ASP A 77 -3.40 26.42 -12.55
CA ASP A 77 -3.54 27.34 -13.68
C ASP A 77 -3.43 26.55 -15.01
N ASP A 78 -2.42 26.84 -15.84
CA ASP A 78 -2.22 26.22 -17.16
C ASP A 78 -1.09 25.16 -17.16
N PHE A 79 -0.75 24.56 -16.02
CA PHE A 79 0.29 23.52 -15.93
C PHE A 79 0.06 22.50 -14.81
N TYR A 80 0.69 21.34 -14.92
CA TYR A 80 0.76 20.36 -13.82
C TYR A 80 1.99 20.59 -12.95
N GLN A 81 1.77 20.70 -11.64
CA GLN A 81 2.83 20.69 -10.64
C GLN A 81 3.02 19.26 -10.13
N ILE A 82 4.22 18.69 -10.35
CA ILE A 82 4.59 17.39 -9.79
C ILE A 82 5.25 17.57 -8.42
N GLN A 83 4.81 16.78 -7.45
CA GLN A 83 5.41 16.61 -6.13
C GLN A 83 5.92 15.18 -5.98
N VAL A 84 7.12 15.02 -5.42
CA VAL A 84 7.75 13.72 -5.15
C VAL A 84 8.26 13.73 -3.71
N ASP A 85 7.59 12.99 -2.84
CA ASP A 85 7.93 12.93 -1.42
C ASP A 85 8.40 11.53 -1.04
N LYS A 86 9.60 11.44 -0.46
CA LYS A 86 9.99 10.26 0.30
C LYS A 86 9.21 10.25 1.61
N THR A 87 8.46 9.18 1.89
CA THR A 87 7.66 9.05 3.10
C THR A 87 7.86 7.68 3.77
N SER A 88 7.72 7.64 5.08
CA SER A 88 7.71 6.40 5.88
C SER A 88 6.51 6.33 6.82
N ASP A 89 5.58 7.28 6.73
CA ASP A 89 4.55 7.46 7.75
C ASP A 89 3.51 6.33 7.69
N HIS A 90 3.01 6.01 6.49
CA HIS A 90 2.05 4.93 6.27
C HIS A 90 2.26 4.32 4.89
N ILE A 91 2.42 2.99 4.82
CA ILE A 91 2.47 2.27 3.55
C ILE A 91 1.05 1.88 3.14
N PHE A 92 0.55 2.45 2.05
CA PHE A 92 -0.76 2.15 1.49
C PHE A 92 -0.67 0.96 0.53
N SER A 93 -0.70 -0.25 1.07
CA SER A 93 -0.51 -1.50 0.31
C SER A 93 -1.47 -1.68 -0.86
N GLN A 94 -2.73 -1.24 -0.69
CA GLN A 94 -3.79 -1.38 -1.70
C GLN A 94 -3.63 -0.42 -2.88
N ASN A 95 -2.87 0.67 -2.70
CA ASN A 95 -2.67 1.73 -3.70
C ASN A 95 -1.25 1.67 -4.30
N MET A 96 -0.49 0.62 -3.98
CA MET A 96 0.89 0.46 -4.42
C MET A 96 0.96 0.22 -5.93
N ASN A 97 1.76 1.04 -6.62
CA ASN A 97 1.94 1.04 -8.07
C ASN A 97 0.63 1.20 -8.86
N TYR A 98 -0.39 1.82 -8.26
CA TYR A 98 -1.65 2.14 -8.91
C TYR A 98 -1.76 3.66 -9.06
N LEU A 99 -2.07 4.13 -10.27
CA LEU A 99 -2.36 5.53 -10.53
C LEU A 99 -3.79 5.83 -10.10
N ASP A 100 -3.92 6.56 -9.01
CA ASP A 100 -5.20 7.06 -8.54
C ASP A 100 -5.49 8.41 -9.20
N VAL A 101 -6.72 8.59 -9.65
CA VAL A 101 -7.18 9.75 -10.41
C VAL A 101 -8.39 10.33 -9.71
N ASP A 102 -8.24 11.56 -9.22
CA ASP A 102 -9.31 12.30 -8.55
C ASP A 102 -9.88 13.37 -9.48
N GLY A 103 -11.20 13.36 -9.65
CA GLY A 103 -11.94 14.25 -10.56
C GLY A 103 -12.39 13.61 -11.86
N ASP A 104 -13.40 14.23 -12.49
CA ASP A 104 -13.88 13.84 -13.82
C ASP A 104 -13.14 14.65 -14.90
N PRO A 105 -12.32 14.01 -15.76
CA PRO A 105 -11.56 14.68 -16.82
C PRO A 105 -12.43 15.36 -17.87
N THR A 106 -13.75 15.14 -17.87
CA THR A 106 -14.69 15.83 -18.76
C THR A 106 -15.17 17.19 -18.23
N GLU A 107 -15.01 17.44 -16.93
CA GLU A 107 -15.44 18.69 -16.29
C GLU A 107 -14.25 19.58 -15.88
N GLN A 108 -13.18 18.96 -15.37
CA GLN A 108 -11.96 19.64 -14.95
C GLN A 108 -10.74 18.74 -15.13
N GLU A 109 -9.56 19.35 -15.18
CA GLU A 109 -8.31 18.62 -15.19
C GLU A 109 -8.13 17.85 -13.87
N PRO A 110 -7.96 16.51 -13.91
CA PRO A 110 -7.93 15.69 -12.70
C PRO A 110 -6.60 15.80 -11.97
N ASP A 111 -6.64 15.50 -10.68
CA ASP A 111 -5.44 15.34 -9.85
C ASP A 111 -5.02 13.87 -9.84
N PHE A 112 -3.71 13.63 -9.75
CA PHE A 112 -3.13 12.30 -9.82
C PHE A 112 -2.33 11.99 -8.57
N THR A 113 -2.49 10.79 -8.03
CA THR A 113 -1.64 10.30 -6.94
C THR A 113 -1.10 8.90 -7.22
N TYR A 114 0.09 8.61 -6.68
CA TYR A 114 0.79 7.36 -6.91
C TYR A 114 1.73 7.04 -5.76
N TYR A 115 1.78 5.76 -5.37
CA TYR A 115 2.67 5.28 -4.32
C TYR A 115 3.57 4.17 -4.86
N CYS A 116 4.87 4.24 -4.60
CA CYS A 116 5.79 3.18 -5.02
C CYS A 116 7.03 3.05 -4.15
N PHE A 117 7.71 1.91 -4.29
CA PHE A 117 9.08 1.74 -3.82
C PHE A 117 10.08 2.03 -4.94
N ALA A 118 11.13 2.79 -4.64
CA ALA A 118 12.20 3.12 -5.58
C ALA A 118 13.53 3.39 -4.86
N ALA A 119 14.65 3.19 -5.56
CA ALA A 119 15.98 3.47 -5.02
C ALA A 119 16.24 4.98 -4.92
N SER A 120 15.65 5.78 -5.82
CA SER A 120 15.78 7.24 -5.83
C SER A 120 14.48 7.95 -6.25
N ALA A 121 14.43 9.27 -6.08
CA ALA A 121 13.30 10.09 -6.49
C ALA A 121 13.13 10.10 -8.02
N GLU A 122 14.23 10.02 -8.78
CA GLU A 122 14.22 9.95 -10.24
C GLU A 122 13.62 8.64 -10.74
N GLU A 123 13.95 7.51 -10.09
CA GLU A 123 13.33 6.24 -10.39
C GLU A 123 11.83 6.27 -10.05
N ALA A 124 11.45 6.83 -8.90
CA ALA A 124 10.05 6.97 -8.50
C ALA A 124 9.26 7.83 -9.52
N LEU A 125 9.83 8.95 -9.95
CA LEU A 125 9.27 9.83 -10.97
C LEU A 125 9.13 9.13 -12.32
N THR A 126 10.10 8.28 -12.68
CA THR A 126 10.04 7.50 -13.92
C THR A 126 8.87 6.52 -13.89
N LYS A 127 8.68 5.80 -12.77
CA LYS A 127 7.53 4.89 -12.59
C LYS A 127 6.19 5.63 -12.65
N PHE A 128 6.08 6.75 -11.94
CA PHE A 128 4.86 7.57 -11.97
C PHE A 128 4.54 8.08 -13.38
N LYS A 129 5.52 8.62 -14.11
CA LYS A 129 5.31 9.08 -15.49
C LYS A 129 4.94 7.95 -16.45
N ALA A 130 5.41 6.73 -16.21
CA ALA A 130 5.07 5.58 -17.03
C ALA A 130 3.58 5.23 -16.94
N GLU A 131 2.92 5.50 -15.81
CA GLU A 131 1.47 5.33 -15.64
C GLU A 131 0.69 6.59 -16.04
N LEU A 132 1.19 7.78 -15.66
CA LEU A 132 0.53 9.06 -15.86
C LEU A 132 0.41 9.45 -17.34
N LEU A 133 1.51 9.37 -18.11
CA LEU A 133 1.53 9.87 -19.49
C LEU A 133 0.58 9.10 -20.42
N PRO A 134 0.48 7.76 -20.35
CA PRO A 134 -0.54 7.02 -21.10
C PRO A 134 -1.97 7.45 -20.76
N TYR A 135 -2.28 7.66 -19.48
CA TYR A 135 -3.60 8.14 -19.04
C TYR A 135 -3.89 9.51 -19.65
N MET A 136 -3.02 10.50 -19.44
CA MET A 136 -3.21 11.85 -19.97
C MET A 136 -3.43 11.85 -21.48
N LYS A 137 -2.66 11.03 -22.22
CA LYS A 137 -2.83 10.86 -23.66
C LYS A 137 -4.18 10.25 -24.02
N ALA A 138 -4.65 9.23 -23.30
CA ALA A 138 -5.93 8.59 -23.56
C ALA A 138 -7.12 9.54 -23.30
N HIS A 139 -6.94 10.51 -22.40
CA HIS A 139 -7.95 11.48 -22.00
C HIS A 139 -7.76 12.88 -22.62
N ASN A 140 -6.85 13.04 -23.59
CA ASN A 140 -6.53 14.31 -24.27
C ASN A 140 -6.09 15.46 -23.35
N ILE A 141 -5.49 15.13 -22.21
CA ILE A 141 -4.91 16.10 -21.28
C ILE A 141 -3.53 16.51 -21.81
N ASN A 142 -3.34 17.80 -22.12
CA ASN A 142 -2.16 18.30 -22.85
C ASN A 142 -1.43 19.44 -22.13
N LEU A 143 -1.67 19.64 -20.84
CA LEU A 143 -0.99 20.68 -20.07
C LEU A 143 0.50 20.34 -19.85
N PRO A 144 1.40 21.34 -19.89
CA PRO A 144 2.82 21.14 -19.61
C PRO A 144 3.06 20.82 -18.13
N PHE A 145 4.19 20.18 -17.84
CA PHE A 145 4.68 19.99 -16.47
C PHE A 145 5.63 21.12 -16.07
N ALA A 146 5.47 21.62 -14.84
CA ALA A 146 6.51 22.39 -14.17
C ALA A 146 7.66 21.49 -13.71
N GLU A 147 8.78 22.10 -13.31
CA GLU A 147 9.87 21.40 -12.62
C GLU A 147 9.35 20.65 -11.38
N PRO A 148 9.62 19.34 -11.24
CA PRO A 148 9.16 18.56 -10.09
C PRO A 148 9.75 19.08 -8.77
N LYS A 149 8.90 19.19 -7.74
CA LYS A 149 9.31 19.49 -6.37
C LYS A 149 9.64 18.19 -5.64
N ILE A 150 10.89 18.02 -5.23
CA ILE A 150 11.37 16.81 -4.56
C ILE A 150 11.56 17.09 -3.06
N ASN A 151 10.89 16.30 -2.21
CA ASN A 151 11.07 16.27 -0.77
C ASN A 151 11.74 14.98 -0.33
N LEU A 152 12.93 15.09 0.23
CA LEU A 152 13.67 13.95 0.79
C LEU A 152 13.68 13.95 2.33
N SER A 153 12.99 14.91 2.95
CA SER A 153 13.05 15.11 4.41
C SER A 153 12.30 14.07 5.22
N GLY A 154 11.43 13.26 4.58
CA GLY A 154 10.56 12.31 5.27
C GLY A 154 9.31 12.95 5.90
N LYS A 155 9.05 14.23 5.65
CA LYS A 155 7.87 14.97 6.13
C LYS A 155 7.15 15.60 4.94
N TYR A 156 5.81 15.53 4.88
CA TYR A 156 5.02 16.12 3.80
C TYR A 156 5.27 17.62 3.61
N PHE A 157 5.18 18.11 2.36
CA PHE A 157 4.93 19.53 2.14
C PHE A 157 3.48 19.82 2.56
N TYR A 158 3.30 20.62 3.61
CA TYR A 158 2.01 21.26 3.93
C TYR A 158 1.80 22.47 3.02
#